data_AF-A0A3A1R839-F1
#
_entry.id   AF-A0A3A1R839-F1
#
_cell.length_a   1.000
_cell.length_b   1.000
_cell.length_c   1.000
_cell.angle_alpha   90.00
_cell.angle_beta   90.00
_cell.angle_gamma   90.00
#
_symmetry.space_group_name_H-M   'P 1'
#
loop_
_entity.id
_entity.type
_entity.pdbx_description
1 polymer ?
#
loop_
_entity_poly.entity_id
_entity_poly.type
_entity_poly.pdbx_seq_one_letter_code
_entity_poly.pdbx_strand_id
1 'polypeptide(L)' 'MMTVLFGSVEYFENELTAYLANEEVNHVTTNQKLEFIFSTIKEEIAYSFICSETFRKECLENLRKAYSRVSDSKYVVR' A
#
# COMPACT_ATOMS: atom_id res chain seq x y z
N MET A 1 13.03 16.45 -4.36
CA MET A 1 12.13 15.44 -4.93
C MET A 1 12.82 14.11 -4.79
N MET A 2 12.36 13.25 -3.87
CA MET A 2 12.95 11.92 -3.67
C MET A 2 12.31 10.99 -4.68
N THR A 3 13.10 10.43 -5.60
CA THR A 3 12.61 9.40 -6.52
C THR A 3 12.53 8.09 -5.75
N VAL A 4 11.31 7.60 -5.52
CA VAL A 4 11.10 6.32 -4.84
C VAL A 4 11.04 5.22 -5.89
N LEU A 5 11.77 4.12 -5.67
CA LEU A 5 11.79 2.98 -6.58
C LEU A 5 10.43 2.27 -6.55
N PHE A 6 9.78 2.15 -7.72
CA PHE A 6 8.54 1.40 -7.86
C PHE A 6 8.69 -0.02 -7.32
N GLY A 7 7.69 -0.49 -6.55
CA GLY A 7 7.68 -1.83 -5.98
C GLY A 7 8.50 -1.97 -4.69
N SER A 8 9.20 -0.93 -4.24
CA SER A 8 9.83 -0.89 -2.92
C SER A 8 8.80 -0.77 -1.79
N VAL A 9 9.21 -1.09 -0.56
CA VAL A 9 8.34 -0.92 0.62
C VAL A 9 7.94 0.54 0.80
N GLU A 10 8.88 1.48 0.65
CA GLU A 10 8.63 2.92 0.77
C GLU A 10 7.64 3.43 -0.29
N TYR A 11 7.73 2.90 -1.52
CA TYR A 11 6.76 3.22 -2.57
C TYR A 11 5.34 2.86 -2.11
N PHE A 12 5.15 1.65 -1.61
CA PHE A 12 3.83 1.21 -1.15
C PHE A 12 3.37 1.93 0.13
N GLU A 13 4.27 2.25 1.06
CA GLU A 13 3.91 3.07 2.25
C GLU A 13 3.34 4.43 1.84
N ASN A 14 3.97 5.07 0.84
CA ASN A 14 3.51 6.35 0.30
C ASN A 14 2.14 6.23 -0.37
N GLU A 15 1.94 5.21 -1.22
CA GLU A 15 0.64 4.99 -1.89
C GLU A 15 -0.49 4.73 -0.89
N LEU A 16 -0.26 3.86 0.10
CA LEU A 16 -1.23 3.56 1.15
C LEU A 16 -1.57 4.81 1.98
N THR A 17 -0.56 5.60 2.35
CA THR A 17 -0.75 6.81 3.16
C THR A 17 -1.44 7.92 2.37
N ALA A 18 -1.09 8.11 1.09
CA ALA A 18 -1.72 9.06 0.20
C ALA A 18 -3.22 8.76 0.03
N TYR A 19 -3.59 7.48 -0.12
CA TYR A 19 -4.99 7.07 -0.19
C TYR A 19 -5.74 7.35 1.13
N LEU A 20 -5.11 7.11 2.28
CA LEU A 20 -5.71 7.41 3.59
C LEU A 20 -5.91 8.90 3.84
N ALA A 21 -5.03 9.74 3.30
CA ALA A 21 -5.13 11.20 3.38
C ALA A 21 -6.26 11.78 2.50
N ASN A 22 -6.84 10.98 1.60
CA ASN A 22 -7.93 11.43 0.75
C ASN A 22 -9.27 11.46 1.53
N GLU A 23 -9.81 12.67 1.69
CA GLU A 23 -11.02 12.98 2.46
C GLU A 23 -12.34 12.55 1.79
N GLU A 24 -12.31 12.12 0.52
CA GLU A 24 -13.54 11.79 -0.23
C GLU A 24 -14.34 10.60 0.35
N VAL A 25 -13.75 9.84 1.27
CA VAL A 25 -14.36 8.62 1.84
C VAL A 25 -14.70 8.85 3.33
N ASN A 26 -15.54 9.83 3.63
CA ASN A 26 -15.83 10.25 5.02
C ASN A 26 -16.67 9.27 5.86
N HIS A 27 -17.23 8.21 5.26
CA HIS A 27 -18.12 7.26 5.94
C HIS A 27 -17.47 5.92 6.33
N VAL A 28 -16.16 5.78 6.11
CA VAL A 28 -15.47 4.49 6.23
C VAL A 28 -14.26 4.65 7.16
N THR A 29 -14.07 3.69 8.07
CA THR A 29 -12.96 3.76 9.05
C THR A 29 -11.61 3.71 8.36
N THR A 30 -10.58 4.27 8.99
CA THR A 30 -9.21 4.27 8.45
C THR A 30 -8.67 2.85 8.20
N ASN A 31 -9.15 1.84 8.94
CA ASN A 31 -8.75 0.44 8.74
C ASN A 31 -9.40 -0.15 7.50
N GLN A 32 -10.71 0.05 7.33
CA GLN A 32 -11.42 -0.36 6.13
C GLN A 32 -10.88 0.31 4.86
N LYS A 33 -10.54 1.61 4.93
CA LYS A 33 -9.86 2.30 3.82
C LYS A 33 -8.51 1.65 3.48
N LEU A 34 -7.74 1.29 4.51
CA LEU A 34 -6.42 0.67 4.35
C LEU A 34 -6.52 -0.75 3.76
N GLU A 35 -7.46 -1.56 4.23
CA GLU A 35 -7.75 -2.90 3.70
C GLU A 35 -8.20 -2.85 2.23
N PHE A 36 -9.04 -1.86 1.91
CA PHE A 36 -9.52 -1.64 0.55
C PHE A 36 -8.35 -1.35 -0.40
N ILE A 37 -7.55 -0.32 -0.13
CA ILE A 37 -6.43 0.05 -1.01
C ILE A 37 -5.37 -1.04 -1.09
N PHE A 38 -5.08 -1.74 0.03
CA PHE A 38 -4.19 -2.89 0.02
C PHE A 38 -4.68 -3.99 -0.93
N SER A 39 -5.97 -4.32 -0.87
CA SER A 39 -6.56 -5.35 -1.73
C SER A 39 -6.55 -4.92 -3.20
N THR A 40 -6.86 -3.65 -3.49
CA THR A 40 -6.81 -3.10 -4.85
C THR A 40 -5.40 -3.21 -5.45
N ILE A 41 -4.38 -2.69 -4.75
CA ILE A 41 -2.99 -2.74 -5.25
C ILE A 41 -2.52 -4.19 -5.39
N LYS A 42 -2.90 -5.07 -4.46
CA LYS A 42 -2.57 -6.50 -4.53
C LYS A 42 -3.16 -7.16 -5.78
N GLU A 43 -4.42 -6.89 -6.09
CA GLU A 43 -5.09 -7.42 -7.29
C GLU A 43 -4.43 -6.88 -8.57
N GLU A 44 -4.09 -5.59 -8.60
CA GLU A 44 -3.38 -4.99 -9.73
C GLU A 44 -2.02 -5.64 -9.97
N ILE A 45 -1.21 -5.85 -8.92
CA ILE A 45 0.09 -6.53 -9.03
C ILE A 45 -0.09 -7.99 -9.48
N ALA A 46 -1.12 -8.67 -8.96
CA ALA A 46 -1.33 -10.09 -9.22
C ALA A 46 -1.81 -10.37 -10.64
N TYR A 47 -2.68 -9.51 -11.19
CA TYR A 47 -3.45 -9.81 -12.40
C TYR A 47 -3.27 -8.79 -13.54
N SER A 48 -2.96 -7.54 -13.23
CA SER A 48 -2.92 -6.45 -14.24
C SER A 48 -1.50 -6.02 -14.58
N PHE A 49 -0.54 -6.18 -13.66
CA PHE A 49 0.84 -5.73 -13.83
C PHE A 49 1.72 -6.78 -14.53
N ILE A 50 2.10 -6.50 -15.78
CA ILE A 50 2.96 -7.37 -16.59
C ILE A 50 4.41 -7.22 -16.14
N CYS A 51 4.91 -8.23 -15.42
CA CYS A 51 6.27 -8.30 -14.92
C CYS A 51 6.75 -9.74 -14.76
N SER A 52 8.04 -9.93 -14.49
CA SER A 52 8.58 -11.24 -14.15
C SER A 52 7.94 -11.77 -12.87
N GLU A 53 7.79 -13.09 -12.76
CA GLU A 53 7.19 -13.71 -11.59
C GLU A 53 7.98 -13.40 -10.30
N THR A 54 9.31 -13.34 -10.40
CA THR A 54 10.20 -12.96 -9.29
C THR A 54 9.89 -11.56 -8.79
N PHE A 55 9.79 -10.58 -9.71
CA PHE A 55 9.49 -9.20 -9.33
C PHE A 55 8.08 -9.05 -8.77
N ARG A 56 7.11 -9.80 -9.30
CA ARG A 56 5.74 -9.83 -8.77
C ARG A 56 5.70 -10.30 -7.32
N LYS A 57 6.40 -11.40 -7.00
CA LYS A 57 6.50 -11.93 -5.64
C LYS A 57 7.14 -10.91 -4.70
N GLU A 58 8.20 -10.25 -5.16
CA GLU A 58 8.85 -9.18 -4.40
C GLU A 58 7.91 -8.00 -4.14
N CYS A 59 7.17 -7.53 -5.15
CA CYS A 59 6.20 -6.45 -4.99
C CYS A 59 5.10 -6.82 -3.99
N LEU A 60 4.54 -8.03 -4.06
CA LEU A 60 3.50 -8.49 -3.13
C LEU A 60 4.01 -8.57 -1.69
N GLU A 61 5.24 -9.04 -1.49
CA GLU A 61 5.84 -9.11 -0.16
C GLU A 61 6.18 -7.70 0.38
N ASN A 62 6.66 -6.80 -0.48
CA ASN A 62 6.92 -5.42 -0.10
C ASN A 62 5.63 -4.66 0.23
N LEU A 63 4.55 -4.88 -0.51
CA LEU A 63 3.22 -4.34 -0.22
C LEU A 63 2.71 -4.85 1.14
N ARG A 64 2.89 -6.14 1.45
CA ARG A 64 2.51 -6.72 2.75
C ARG A 64 3.28 -6.08 3.91
N LYS A 65 4.59 -5.84 3.73
CA LYS A 65 5.42 -5.13 4.72
C LYS A 65 4.96 -3.69 4.92
N ALA A 66 4.69 -2.97 3.84
CA ALA A 66 4.19 -1.61 3.88
C ALA A 66 2.85 -1.53 4.61
N TYR A 67 1.92 -2.43 4.31
CA TYR A 67 0.63 -2.53 5.00
C TYR A 67 0.80 -2.70 6.51
N SER A 68 1.65 -3.63 6.95
CA SER A 68 1.95 -3.84 8.38
C SER A 68 2.49 -2.57 9.03
N ARG A 69 3.44 -1.88 8.38
CA ARG A 69 4.04 -0.66 8.94
C ARG A 69 3.04 0.49 9.04
N VAL A 70 2.19 0.66 8.03
CA VAL A 70 1.15 1.69 8.03
C VAL A 70 0.05 1.36 9.04
N SER A 71 -0.33 0.09 9.20
CA SER A 71 -1.29 -0.32 10.23
C SER A 71 -0.74 -0.12 11.63
N ASP A 72 0.54 -0.41 11.85
CA ASP A 72 1.20 -0.27 13.15
C ASP A 72 1.49 1.21 13.48
N SER A 73 1.79 2.04 12.48
CA SER A 73 2.02 3.48 12.64
C SER A 73 0.79 4.22 13.18
N LYS A 74 -0.43 3.74 12.89
CA LYS A 74 -1.67 4.25 13.50
C LYS A 74 -1.77 3.99 15.01
N TYR A 75 -0.93 3.12 15.59
CA TYR A 75 -0.79 2.92 17.03
C TYR A 75 0.38 3.72 17.65
N VAL A 76 1.12 4.49 16.84
CA VAL A 76 2.29 5.29 17.27
C VAL A 76 2.02 6.81 17.22
N VAL A 77 0.80 7.23 16.85
CA VAL A 77 0.38 8.62 17.06
C VAL A 77 -0.01 8.79 18.53
N ARG A 78 0.96 9.23 19.33
CA ARG A 78 0.76 9.84 20.65
C ARG A 78 0.00 11.15 20.53
#